data_AF-A0A182G9R7-F1
#
_entry.id   AF-A0A182G9R7-F1
#
_cell.length_a   1.000
_cell.length_b   1.000
_cell.length_c   1.000
_cell.angle_alpha   90.00
_cell.angle_beta   90.00
_cell.angle_gamma   90.00
#
_symmetry.space_group_name_H-M   'P 1'
#
loop_
_entity.id
_entity.type
_entity.pdbx_description
1 polymer ?
#
loop_
_entity_poly.entity_id
_entity_poly.type
_entity_poly.pdbx_seq_one_letter_code
_entity_poly.pdbx_strand_id
1 'polypeptide(L)'
;MRPDPVVKKRAKASNKCKPQLLEWKVHVKTENNFPTAAGLASSASGYACLVYTLACLYGIENEEISSIARQGSGSACRSLHSGFVQWKKGERPDGTDSVAVQLVPHDFWPEMRIIVLVVNDARKKTSSTGGMSTSVKTSKLLKYRAETCVPQHTTDLVEALNKKDFETFGKITMQDSNQFHAVCLDTYPPCVYMNDVSFAVVNMVHQFNVLKKEVRVAYTFDAGPNACLYLLEKDVPEVLSVVNKVFPNDKLGDPEYIKGIAVDLAELPVADEAFTASGNNLLKYIINTKVGEGPKRID
;
A
#
# COMPACT_ATOMS: atom_id res chain seq x y z
N MET A 1 -24.91 7.91 12.72
CA MET A 1 -24.48 9.20 12.10
C MET A 1 -25.60 9.78 11.24
N ARG A 2 -25.75 11.11 11.14
CA ARG A 2 -26.61 11.73 10.11
C ARG A 2 -25.77 12.00 8.85
N PRO A 3 -26.35 11.95 7.64
CA PRO A 3 -25.60 12.31 6.43
C PRO A 3 -25.19 13.78 6.49
N ASP A 4 -23.94 14.05 6.12
CA ASP A 4 -23.37 15.39 6.01
C ASP A 4 -24.15 16.25 4.97
N PRO A 5 -24.29 17.58 5.16
CA PRO A 5 -24.99 18.45 4.19
C PRO A 5 -24.47 18.35 2.75
N VAL A 6 -23.16 18.16 2.54
CA VAL A 6 -22.55 17.98 1.22
C VAL A 6 -23.02 16.66 0.60
N VAL A 7 -23.04 15.58 1.38
CA VAL A 7 -23.55 14.27 0.95
C VAL A 7 -25.04 14.37 0.61
N LYS A 8 -25.85 15.06 1.43
CA LYS A 8 -27.27 15.32 1.13
C LYS A 8 -27.45 16.08 -0.19
N LYS A 9 -26.63 17.11 -0.43
CA LYS A 9 -26.69 17.90 -1.68
C LYS A 9 -26.38 17.03 -2.90
N ARG A 10 -25.32 16.21 -2.84
CA ARG A 10 -24.92 15.30 -3.93
C ARG A 10 -25.95 14.20 -4.19
N ALA A 11 -26.46 13.57 -3.13
CA ALA A 11 -27.50 12.55 -3.22
C ALA A 11 -28.83 13.07 -3.81
N LYS A 12 -29.18 14.33 -3.52
CA LYS A 12 -30.33 14.99 -4.15
C LYS A 12 -30.07 15.27 -5.63
N ALA A 13 -28.86 15.72 -5.98
CA ALA A 13 -28.50 16.00 -7.37
C ALA A 13 -28.51 14.75 -8.25
N SER A 14 -28.19 13.57 -7.69
CA SER A 14 -28.20 12.33 -8.47
C SER A 14 -29.60 11.83 -8.85
N ASN A 15 -30.67 12.31 -8.18
CA ASN A 15 -32.05 11.83 -8.34
C ASN A 15 -32.23 10.30 -8.17
N LYS A 16 -31.23 9.59 -7.63
CA LYS A 16 -31.24 8.14 -7.40
C LYS A 16 -31.54 7.76 -5.95
N CYS A 17 -31.44 8.72 -5.02
CA CYS A 17 -31.73 8.53 -3.61
C CYS A 17 -33.21 8.78 -3.28
N LYS A 18 -33.86 7.85 -2.58
CA LYS A 18 -35.18 8.11 -1.98
C LYS A 18 -35.05 9.24 -0.93
N PRO A 19 -35.85 10.33 -0.99
CA PRO A 19 -35.68 11.48 -0.10
C PRO A 19 -35.74 11.14 1.40
N GLN A 20 -36.57 10.16 1.76
CA GLN A 20 -36.72 9.70 3.15
C GLN A 20 -35.42 9.15 3.74
N LEU A 21 -34.56 8.51 2.93
CA LEU A 21 -33.27 7.95 3.37
C LEU A 21 -32.33 9.04 3.90
N LEU A 22 -32.43 10.27 3.37
CA LEU A 22 -31.59 11.38 3.80
C LEU A 22 -31.96 11.92 5.20
N GLU A 23 -33.13 11.57 5.72
CA GLU A 23 -33.56 11.97 7.06
C GLU A 23 -33.23 10.92 8.13
N TRP A 24 -32.85 9.72 7.71
CA TRP A 24 -32.52 8.64 8.63
C TRP A 24 -31.13 8.82 9.26
N LYS A 25 -30.98 8.27 10.46
CA LYS A 25 -29.64 8.02 11.02
C LYS A 25 -29.11 6.74 10.39
N VAL A 26 -27.83 6.74 10.02
CA VAL A 26 -27.10 5.55 9.56
C VAL A 26 -26.41 4.88 10.73
N HIS A 27 -26.52 3.56 10.79
CA HIS A 27 -25.70 2.69 11.63
C HIS A 27 -24.71 1.97 10.71
N VAL A 28 -23.42 2.03 11.04
CA VAL A 28 -22.34 1.42 10.25
C VAL A 28 -21.64 0.39 11.11
N LYS A 29 -21.47 -0.82 10.59
CA LYS A 29 -20.62 -1.87 11.15
C LYS A 29 -19.57 -2.23 10.11
N THR A 30 -18.30 -2.27 10.53
CA THR A 30 -17.17 -2.61 9.65
C THR A 30 -16.30 -3.67 10.30
N GLU A 31 -15.72 -4.54 9.49
CA GLU A 31 -14.70 -5.51 9.89
C GLU A 31 -13.59 -5.57 8.85
N ASN A 32 -12.45 -6.14 9.22
CA ASN A 32 -11.33 -6.40 8.32
C ASN A 32 -10.71 -7.76 8.66
N ASN A 33 -10.07 -8.37 7.66
CA ASN A 33 -9.39 -9.66 7.78
C ASN A 33 -7.86 -9.54 7.95
N PHE A 34 -7.36 -8.32 8.21
CA PHE A 34 -5.96 -8.06 8.54
C PHE A 34 -5.86 -7.28 9.86
N PRO A 35 -4.84 -7.51 10.69
CA PRO A 35 -4.73 -6.83 11.98
C PRO A 35 -4.77 -5.29 11.84
N THR A 36 -5.67 -4.64 12.58
CA THR A 36 -5.87 -3.20 12.49
C THR A 36 -4.64 -2.45 13.02
N ALA A 37 -4.19 -1.41 12.30
CA ALA A 37 -3.03 -0.58 12.62
C ALA A 37 -1.65 -1.29 12.61
N ALA A 38 -1.57 -2.49 12.05
CA ALA A 38 -0.35 -3.28 11.87
C ALA A 38 0.53 -2.84 10.67
N GLY A 39 0.53 -1.57 10.31
CA GLY A 39 1.32 -1.11 9.14
C GLY A 39 0.75 -1.47 7.76
N LEU A 40 -0.36 -2.21 7.66
CA LEU A 40 -1.00 -2.63 6.40
C LEU A 40 -2.08 -1.65 5.88
N ALA A 41 -1.93 -0.35 6.13
CA ALA A 41 -2.85 0.70 5.67
C ALA A 41 -4.37 0.47 5.94
N SER A 42 -4.74 -0.15 7.08
CA SER A 42 -6.14 -0.51 7.39
C SER A 42 -7.14 0.66 7.39
N SER A 43 -6.69 1.90 7.59
CA SER A 43 -7.56 3.09 7.48
C SER A 43 -7.96 3.40 6.04
N ALA A 44 -7.09 3.12 5.06
CA ALA A 44 -7.34 3.43 3.66
C ALA A 44 -8.51 2.59 3.14
N SER A 45 -8.44 1.27 3.31
CA SER A 45 -9.50 0.35 2.91
C SER A 45 -10.80 0.57 3.69
N GLY A 46 -10.71 0.85 5.01
CA GLY A 46 -11.88 1.14 5.83
C GLY A 46 -12.67 2.37 5.36
N TYR A 47 -12.00 3.50 5.14
CA TYR A 47 -12.67 4.72 4.66
C TYR A 47 -13.14 4.60 3.21
N ALA A 48 -12.39 3.92 2.34
CA ALA A 48 -12.82 3.65 0.98
C ALA A 48 -14.11 2.81 0.95
N CYS A 49 -14.16 1.72 1.74
CA CYS A 49 -15.33 0.86 1.88
C CYS A 49 -16.54 1.63 2.44
N LEU A 50 -16.33 2.43 3.50
CA LEU A 50 -17.39 3.27 4.07
C LEU A 50 -17.98 4.21 3.03
N VAL A 51 -17.13 4.96 2.32
CA VAL A 51 -17.57 5.95 1.33
C VAL A 51 -18.24 5.26 0.14
N TYR A 52 -17.67 4.17 -0.38
CA TYR A 52 -18.27 3.40 -1.45
C TYR A 52 -19.65 2.83 -1.07
N THR A 53 -19.79 2.30 0.15
CA THR A 53 -21.06 1.76 0.66
C THR A 53 -22.12 2.84 0.79
N LEU A 54 -21.76 4.01 1.35
CA LEU A 54 -22.69 5.14 1.47
C LEU A 54 -23.04 5.73 0.11
N ALA A 55 -22.10 5.74 -0.84
CA ALA A 55 -22.37 6.16 -2.21
C ALA A 55 -23.36 5.23 -2.90
N CYS A 56 -23.23 3.91 -2.72
CA CYS A 56 -24.22 2.94 -3.19
C CYS A 56 -25.60 3.18 -2.56
N LEU A 57 -25.65 3.44 -1.24
CA LEU A 57 -26.91 3.70 -0.52
C LEU A 57 -27.61 4.98 -1.01
N TYR A 58 -26.85 6.03 -1.28
CA TYR A 58 -27.36 7.35 -1.67
C TYR A 58 -27.34 7.60 -3.19
N GLY A 59 -26.94 6.62 -4.00
CA GLY A 59 -26.84 6.75 -5.44
C GLY A 59 -25.88 7.87 -5.90
N ILE A 60 -24.71 7.99 -5.26
CA ILE A 60 -23.64 8.94 -5.63
C ILE A 60 -22.61 8.21 -6.51
N GLU A 61 -22.08 8.87 -7.54
CA GLU A 61 -21.19 8.25 -8.54
C GLU A 61 -19.69 8.60 -8.40
N ASN A 62 -18.85 7.90 -9.17
CA ASN A 62 -17.44 7.57 -8.91
C ASN A 62 -16.45 8.73 -8.71
N GLU A 63 -16.54 9.83 -9.47
CA GLU A 63 -15.54 10.91 -9.37
C GLU A 63 -15.71 11.71 -8.06
N GLU A 64 -16.95 11.85 -7.61
CA GLU A 64 -17.28 12.61 -6.40
C GLU A 64 -16.82 11.91 -5.13
N ILE A 65 -16.78 10.57 -5.13
CA ILE A 65 -16.46 9.76 -3.94
C ILE A 65 -14.97 9.78 -3.58
N SER A 66 -14.07 10.02 -4.55
CA SER A 66 -12.63 10.21 -4.28
C SER A 66 -12.38 11.36 -3.30
N SER A 67 -13.03 12.51 -3.56
CA SER A 67 -12.91 13.69 -2.69
C SER A 67 -13.41 13.43 -1.26
N ILE A 68 -14.47 12.61 -1.11
CA ILE A 68 -15.05 12.26 0.19
C ILE A 68 -14.12 11.29 0.94
N ALA A 69 -13.65 10.23 0.29
CA ALA A 69 -12.76 9.25 0.91
C ALA A 69 -11.46 9.89 1.40
N ARG A 70 -10.90 10.82 0.62
CA ARG A 70 -9.71 11.60 0.99
C ARG A 70 -9.86 12.34 2.32
N GLN A 71 -11.05 12.87 2.63
CA GLN A 71 -11.31 13.60 3.88
C GLN A 71 -11.30 12.70 5.12
N GLY A 72 -11.66 11.43 4.97
CA GLY A 72 -11.54 10.44 6.05
C GLY A 72 -10.09 9.96 6.23
N SER A 73 -9.43 9.60 5.13
CA SER A 73 -8.01 9.28 5.10
C SER A 73 -7.45 9.58 3.70
N GLY A 74 -6.34 10.32 3.61
CA GLY A 74 -5.78 10.74 2.32
C GLY A 74 -5.54 9.57 1.35
N SER A 75 -5.01 8.44 1.84
CA SER A 75 -4.77 7.25 1.02
C SER A 75 -6.04 6.49 0.62
N ALA A 76 -7.18 6.68 1.30
CA ALA A 76 -8.42 5.98 1.00
C ALA A 76 -8.96 6.27 -0.41
N CYS A 77 -8.70 7.46 -0.94
CA CYS A 77 -9.13 7.79 -2.30
C CYS A 77 -8.54 6.85 -3.36
N ARG A 78 -7.32 6.34 -3.15
CA ARG A 78 -6.67 5.42 -4.10
C ARG A 78 -7.27 4.03 -4.08
N SER A 79 -7.90 3.63 -2.97
CA SER A 79 -8.56 2.33 -2.81
C SER A 79 -9.97 2.30 -3.43
N LEU A 80 -10.41 3.36 -4.12
CA LEU A 80 -11.70 3.40 -4.82
C LEU A 80 -11.63 2.86 -6.26
N HIS A 81 -10.43 2.67 -6.79
CA HIS A 81 -10.19 2.17 -8.14
C HIS A 81 -9.41 0.85 -8.09
N SER A 82 -9.56 0.04 -9.14
CA SER A 82 -8.75 -1.17 -9.32
C SER A 82 -7.37 -0.84 -9.91
N GLY A 83 -6.43 -1.78 -9.82
CA GLY A 83 -5.16 -1.66 -10.52
C GLY A 83 -4.21 -0.62 -9.93
N PHE A 84 -3.53 0.12 -10.81
CA PHE A 84 -2.57 1.15 -10.42
C PHE A 84 -3.26 2.51 -10.43
N VAL A 85 -3.14 3.25 -9.32
CA VAL A 85 -3.95 4.43 -9.05
C VAL A 85 -3.06 5.57 -8.59
N GLN A 86 -3.22 6.73 -9.22
CA GLN A 86 -2.51 7.95 -8.84
C GLN A 86 -3.46 8.88 -8.08
N TRP A 87 -3.06 9.32 -6.88
CA TRP A 87 -3.71 10.48 -6.25
C TRP A 87 -3.05 11.76 -6.75
N LYS A 88 -3.78 12.54 -7.54
CA LYS A 88 -3.34 13.87 -7.98
C LYS A 88 -3.44 14.84 -6.80
N LYS A 89 -2.36 15.58 -6.53
CA LYS A 89 -2.32 16.54 -5.41
C LYS A 89 -3.37 17.66 -5.54
N GLY A 90 -3.73 18.02 -6.78
CA GLY A 90 -4.53 19.19 -7.08
C GLY A 90 -3.75 20.51 -6.95
N GLU A 91 -4.37 21.59 -7.38
CA GLU A 91 -3.87 22.96 -7.34
C GLU A 91 -4.91 23.92 -6.78
N ARG A 92 -6.19 23.52 -6.77
CA ARG A 92 -7.27 24.38 -6.29
C ARG A 92 -7.30 24.40 -4.76
N PRO A 93 -7.43 25.58 -4.12
CA PRO A 93 -7.51 25.70 -2.67
C PRO A 93 -8.70 24.97 -2.03
N ASP A 94 -9.80 24.79 -2.78
CA ASP A 94 -10.97 24.03 -2.34
C ASP A 94 -10.76 22.50 -2.38
N GLY A 95 -9.63 22.06 -2.95
CA GLY A 95 -9.25 20.66 -3.11
C GLY A 95 -10.16 19.87 -4.05
N THR A 96 -10.94 20.53 -4.91
CA THR A 96 -11.86 19.84 -5.84
C THR A 96 -11.15 19.02 -6.91
N ASP A 97 -9.91 19.35 -7.23
CA ASP A 97 -9.05 18.67 -8.22
C ASP A 97 -8.02 17.72 -7.57
N SER A 98 -8.05 17.58 -6.24
CA SER A 98 -7.20 16.63 -5.51
C SER A 98 -7.91 15.26 -5.40
N VAL A 99 -7.81 14.48 -6.48
CA VAL A 99 -8.58 13.23 -6.67
C VAL A 99 -7.68 12.07 -7.11
N ALA A 100 -8.14 10.85 -6.86
CA ALA A 100 -7.55 9.64 -7.40
C ALA A 100 -7.99 9.42 -8.84
N VAL A 101 -7.07 8.97 -9.68
CA VAL A 101 -7.33 8.52 -11.05
C VAL A 101 -6.74 7.13 -11.23
N GLN A 102 -7.49 6.25 -11.89
CA GLN A 102 -6.97 4.98 -12.35
C GLN A 102 -5.99 5.23 -13.50
N LEU A 103 -4.78 4.69 -13.40
CA LEU A 103 -3.80 4.71 -14.47
C LEU A 103 -4.04 3.55 -15.42
N VAL A 104 -4.13 2.33 -14.86
CA VAL A 104 -4.43 1.10 -15.59
C VAL A 104 -5.25 0.15 -14.70
N PRO A 105 -6.11 -0.71 -15.27
CA PRO A 105 -6.90 -1.66 -14.50
C PRO A 105 -6.04 -2.79 -13.91
N HIS A 106 -6.63 -3.55 -12.99
CA HIS A 106 -5.93 -4.62 -12.24
C HIS A 106 -5.33 -5.75 -13.09
N ASP A 107 -5.92 -6.01 -14.25
CA ASP A 107 -5.55 -7.05 -15.20
C ASP A 107 -4.56 -6.55 -16.27
N PHE A 108 -4.16 -5.27 -16.22
CA PHE A 108 -3.20 -4.71 -17.16
C PHE A 108 -1.83 -5.39 -17.09
N TRP A 109 -1.34 -5.69 -15.88
CA TRP A 109 -0.07 -6.36 -15.64
C TRP A 109 -0.27 -7.62 -14.77
N PRO A 110 -0.84 -8.69 -15.35
CA PRO A 110 -1.33 -9.84 -14.59
C PRO A 110 -0.21 -10.65 -13.92
N GLU A 111 1.02 -10.54 -14.40
CA GLU A 111 2.20 -11.18 -13.82
C GLU A 111 2.70 -10.50 -12.54
N MET A 112 2.26 -9.28 -12.23
CA MET A 112 2.70 -8.57 -11.03
C MET A 112 2.22 -9.28 -9.76
N ARG A 113 3.13 -9.49 -8.82
CA ARG A 113 2.87 -10.09 -7.51
C ARG A 113 3.32 -9.14 -6.40
N ILE A 114 2.70 -9.31 -5.25
CA ILE A 114 3.01 -8.60 -4.03
C ILE A 114 3.22 -9.62 -2.92
N ILE A 115 4.38 -9.61 -2.28
CA ILE A 115 4.65 -10.40 -1.08
C ILE A 115 4.81 -9.44 0.09
N VAL A 116 3.96 -9.57 1.11
CA VAL A 116 4.09 -8.78 2.33
C VAL A 116 4.72 -9.63 3.42
N LEU A 117 5.91 -9.23 3.88
CA LEU A 117 6.61 -9.84 5.00
C LEU A 117 6.19 -9.12 6.29
N VAL A 118 5.36 -9.78 7.09
CA VAL A 118 4.83 -9.20 8.32
C VAL A 118 5.79 -9.51 9.47
N VAL A 119 6.56 -8.50 9.88
CA VAL A 119 7.52 -8.59 11.00
C VAL A 119 6.79 -8.56 12.34
N ASN A 120 5.91 -7.56 12.51
CA ASN A 120 5.01 -7.48 13.64
C ASN A 120 3.70 -6.80 13.24
N ASP A 121 2.66 -7.04 14.04
CA ASP A 121 1.34 -6.43 13.89
C ASP A 121 0.96 -5.56 15.09
N ALA A 122 1.96 -5.17 15.89
CA ALA A 122 1.78 -4.25 16.99
C ALA A 122 1.41 -2.84 16.48
N ARG A 123 0.71 -2.08 17.30
CA ARG A 123 0.32 -0.70 16.98
C ARG A 123 1.57 0.15 16.75
N LYS A 124 1.52 0.98 15.71
CA LYS A 124 2.60 1.93 15.36
C LYS A 124 2.97 2.81 16.56
N LYS A 125 4.28 2.97 16.81
CA LYS A 125 4.80 3.90 17.85
C LYS A 125 4.43 5.36 17.52
N THR A 126 4.65 5.76 16.27
CA THR A 126 4.27 7.08 15.75
C THR A 126 3.14 6.92 14.74
N SER A 127 2.04 7.68 14.91
CA SER A 127 0.97 7.67 13.91
C SER A 127 1.42 8.37 12.63
N SER A 128 0.95 7.91 11.47
CA SER A 128 1.29 8.54 10.19
C SER A 128 0.87 10.01 10.13
N THR A 129 -0.31 10.36 10.65
CA THR A 129 -0.82 11.75 10.70
C THR A 129 0.06 12.66 11.53
N GLY A 130 0.44 12.22 12.74
CA GLY A 130 1.34 12.99 13.59
C GLY A 130 2.74 13.11 12.97
N GLY A 131 3.31 11.97 12.53
CA GLY A 131 4.63 11.93 11.92
C GLY A 131 4.75 12.83 10.69
N MET A 132 3.83 12.72 9.72
CA MET A 132 3.88 13.53 8.50
C MET A 132 3.70 15.03 8.80
N SER A 133 2.86 15.40 9.77
CA SER A 133 2.69 16.80 10.15
C SER A 133 3.97 17.36 10.79
N THR A 134 4.68 16.57 11.59
CA THR A 134 5.96 16.97 12.18
C THR A 134 7.04 17.07 11.11
N SER A 135 7.10 16.13 10.16
CA SER A 135 8.03 16.20 9.02
C SER A 135 7.85 17.47 8.20
N VAL A 136 6.62 17.87 7.89
CA VAL A 136 6.32 19.13 7.18
C VAL A 136 6.89 20.34 7.92
N LYS A 137 6.87 20.33 9.26
CA LYS A 137 7.33 21.45 10.08
C LYS A 137 8.85 21.48 10.28
N THR A 138 9.53 20.34 10.20
CA THR A 138 10.89 20.19 10.74
C THR A 138 11.90 19.61 9.77
N SER A 139 11.48 18.79 8.81
CA SER A 139 12.39 18.17 7.83
C SER A 139 12.67 19.14 6.69
N LYS A 140 13.94 19.46 6.47
CA LYS A 140 14.37 20.26 5.30
C LYS A 140 14.38 19.40 4.03
N LEU A 141 14.62 18.09 4.16
CA LEU A 141 14.62 17.16 3.04
C LEU A 141 13.24 16.97 2.41
N LEU A 142 12.16 17.04 3.20
CA LEU A 142 10.80 16.85 2.70
C LEU A 142 10.43 17.89 1.62
N LYS A 143 10.85 19.15 1.80
CA LYS A 143 10.55 20.21 0.83
C LYS A 143 11.13 19.88 -0.54
N TYR A 144 12.43 19.54 -0.59
CA TYR A 144 13.10 19.17 -1.83
C TYR A 144 12.49 17.90 -2.46
N ARG A 145 12.19 16.88 -1.64
CA ARG A 145 11.50 15.67 -2.10
C ARG A 145 10.17 15.99 -2.80
N ALA A 146 9.33 16.82 -2.17
CA ALA A 146 7.99 17.14 -2.69
C ALA A 146 8.04 18.01 -3.95
N GLU A 147 8.97 18.96 -4.02
CA GLU A 147 9.07 19.91 -5.13
C GLU A 147 9.81 19.33 -6.34
N THR A 148 10.78 18.43 -6.13
CA THR A 148 11.69 17.96 -7.19
C THR A 148 11.59 16.46 -7.44
N CYS A 149 11.78 15.63 -6.41
CA CYS A 149 11.92 14.18 -6.59
C CYS A 149 10.60 13.51 -6.96
N VAL A 150 9.51 13.80 -6.22
CA VAL A 150 8.22 13.13 -6.42
C VAL A 150 7.61 13.40 -7.80
N PRO A 151 7.62 14.63 -8.37
CA PRO A 151 7.14 14.87 -9.73
C PRO A 151 7.88 14.04 -10.79
N GLN A 152 9.21 13.95 -10.68
CA GLN A 152 10.03 13.15 -11.60
C GLN A 152 9.74 11.66 -11.43
N HIS A 153 9.82 11.12 -10.21
CA HIS A 153 9.52 9.72 -9.91
C HIS A 153 8.12 9.32 -10.39
N THR A 154 7.13 10.21 -10.25
CA THR A 154 5.77 9.94 -10.70
C THR A 154 5.70 9.80 -12.22
N THR A 155 6.38 10.68 -12.95
CA THR A 155 6.45 10.63 -14.42
C THR A 155 7.11 9.33 -14.88
N ASP A 156 8.27 9.02 -14.31
CA ASP A 156 9.06 7.84 -14.68
C ASP A 156 8.36 6.54 -14.30
N LEU A 157 7.67 6.49 -13.15
CA LEU A 157 6.87 5.31 -12.74
C LEU A 157 5.68 5.09 -13.67
N VAL A 158 5.00 6.15 -14.11
CA VAL A 158 3.89 6.04 -15.07
C VAL A 158 4.40 5.52 -16.41
N GLU A 159 5.56 6.00 -16.88
CA GLU A 159 6.19 5.51 -18.09
C GLU A 159 6.61 4.03 -17.97
N ALA A 160 7.29 3.66 -16.87
CA ALA A 160 7.69 2.29 -16.60
C ALA A 160 6.49 1.34 -16.52
N LEU A 161 5.42 1.77 -15.84
CA LEU A 161 4.16 1.03 -15.77
C LEU A 161 3.57 0.78 -17.16
N ASN A 162 3.46 1.81 -17.99
CA ASN A 162 2.90 1.68 -19.35
C ASN A 162 3.71 0.74 -20.24
N LYS A 163 5.04 0.67 -20.02
CA LYS A 163 5.96 -0.23 -20.73
C LYS A 163 6.09 -1.62 -20.09
N LYS A 164 5.47 -1.85 -18.93
CA LYS A 164 5.72 -3.03 -18.08
C LYS A 164 7.22 -3.24 -17.80
N ASP A 165 7.96 -2.14 -17.65
CA ASP A 165 9.37 -2.12 -17.31
C ASP A 165 9.54 -2.31 -15.81
N PHE A 166 9.68 -3.57 -15.39
CA PHE A 166 9.83 -3.92 -13.98
C PHE A 166 11.14 -3.38 -13.39
N GLU A 167 12.22 -3.30 -14.18
CA GLU A 167 13.51 -2.86 -13.68
C GLU A 167 13.46 -1.38 -13.26
N THR A 168 12.93 -0.51 -14.13
CA THR A 168 12.74 0.91 -13.79
C THR A 168 11.71 1.09 -12.69
N PHE A 169 10.57 0.37 -12.76
CA PHE A 169 9.55 0.39 -11.70
C PHE A 169 10.13 0.04 -10.33
N GLY A 170 10.91 -1.04 -10.28
CA GLY A 170 11.52 -1.55 -9.05
C GLY A 170 12.58 -0.61 -8.46
N LYS A 171 13.44 -0.03 -9.31
CA LYS A 171 14.44 0.96 -8.87
C LYS A 171 13.79 2.16 -8.22
N ILE A 172 12.80 2.77 -8.87
CA ILE A 172 12.12 3.96 -8.34
C ILE A 172 11.34 3.61 -7.07
N THR A 173 10.68 2.45 -7.03
CA THR A 173 9.95 1.98 -5.83
C THR A 173 10.85 1.90 -4.60
N MET A 174 12.04 1.31 -4.74
CA MET A 174 13.00 1.21 -3.64
C MET A 174 13.58 2.58 -3.25
N GLN A 175 13.93 3.41 -4.23
CA GLN A 175 14.45 4.76 -4.00
C GLN A 175 13.44 5.65 -3.27
N ASP A 176 12.17 5.60 -3.69
CA ASP A 176 11.10 6.41 -3.10
C ASP A 176 10.76 6.00 -1.66
N SER A 177 10.80 4.68 -1.39
CA SER A 177 10.72 4.11 -0.04
C SER A 177 11.87 4.61 0.83
N ASN A 178 13.11 4.48 0.36
CA ASN A 178 14.30 4.92 1.11
C ASN A 178 14.25 6.43 1.40
N GLN A 179 13.88 7.25 0.41
CA GLN A 179 13.80 8.70 0.58
C GLN A 179 12.68 9.12 1.53
N PHE A 180 11.55 8.40 1.55
CA PHE A 180 10.50 8.60 2.55
C PHE A 180 11.02 8.36 3.98
N HIS A 181 11.73 7.25 4.22
CA HIS A 181 12.31 6.97 5.54
C HIS A 181 13.46 7.91 5.90
N ALA A 182 14.22 8.42 4.92
CA ALA A 182 15.23 9.46 5.13
C ALA A 182 14.60 10.77 5.61
N VAL A 183 13.47 11.18 5.04
CA VAL A 183 12.69 12.34 5.53
C VAL A 183 12.20 12.12 6.96
N CYS A 184 11.75 10.90 7.26
CA CYS A 184 11.29 10.54 8.60
C CYS A 184 12.44 10.61 9.63
N LEU A 185 13.67 10.26 9.22
CA LEU A 185 14.86 10.40 10.05
C LEU A 185 15.34 11.87 10.18
N ASP A 186 15.16 12.70 9.16
CA ASP A 186 15.44 14.15 9.18
C ASP A 186 14.40 14.98 9.97
N THR A 187 13.27 14.37 10.34
CA THR A 187 12.24 15.00 11.17
C THR A 187 12.73 15.18 12.62
N TYR A 188 12.28 16.23 13.34
CA TYR A 188 12.64 16.44 14.75
C TYR A 188 11.42 16.50 15.69
N PRO A 189 11.30 15.61 16.71
CA PRO A 189 12.13 14.41 16.91
C PRO A 189 11.94 13.39 15.77
N PRO A 190 12.92 12.50 15.53
CA PRO A 190 12.89 11.58 14.39
C PRO A 190 11.74 10.58 14.48
N CYS A 191 11.17 10.27 13.32
CA CYS A 191 10.19 9.21 13.14
C CYS A 191 10.91 7.96 12.62
N VAL A 192 11.04 6.92 13.44
CA VAL A 192 11.71 5.67 13.04
C VAL A 192 10.66 4.56 12.88
N TYR A 193 10.45 4.14 11.62
CA TYR A 193 9.47 3.09 11.27
C TYR A 193 10.12 1.74 10.95
N MET A 194 11.26 1.76 10.26
CA MET A 194 12.05 0.57 9.93
C MET A 194 12.86 0.11 11.15
N ASN A 195 13.08 -1.20 11.25
CA ASN A 195 13.92 -1.82 12.27
C ASN A 195 14.98 -2.74 11.62
N ASP A 196 15.73 -3.46 12.44
CA ASP A 196 16.80 -4.36 11.95
C ASP A 196 16.28 -5.44 10.99
N VAL A 197 15.07 -5.95 11.20
CA VAL A 197 14.44 -6.91 10.28
C VAL A 197 14.10 -6.23 8.95
N SER A 198 13.60 -4.99 8.97
CA SER A 198 13.39 -4.20 7.74
C SER A 198 14.70 -4.04 6.95
N PHE A 199 15.81 -3.70 7.61
CA PHE A 199 17.11 -3.56 6.95
C PHE A 199 17.69 -4.89 6.48
N ALA A 200 17.45 -6.00 7.18
CA ALA A 200 17.80 -7.33 6.69
C ALA A 200 17.06 -7.68 5.39
N VAL A 201 15.78 -7.32 5.27
CA VAL A 201 15.00 -7.49 4.02
C VAL A 201 15.59 -6.62 2.90
N VAL A 202 15.96 -5.37 3.18
CA VAL A 202 16.63 -4.49 2.20
C VAL A 202 17.91 -5.14 1.67
N ASN A 203 18.77 -5.64 2.56
CA ASN A 203 20.01 -6.29 2.17
C ASN A 203 19.78 -7.56 1.34
N MET A 204 18.83 -8.39 1.75
CA MET A 204 18.42 -9.59 1.02
C MET A 204 17.97 -9.25 -0.41
N VAL A 205 17.12 -8.24 -0.59
CA VAL A 205 16.63 -7.84 -1.92
C VAL A 205 17.76 -7.31 -2.81
N HIS A 206 18.67 -6.48 -2.28
CA HIS A 206 19.82 -6.00 -3.04
C HIS A 206 20.76 -7.14 -3.43
N GLN A 207 21.05 -8.05 -2.51
CA GLN A 207 21.87 -9.24 -2.80
C GLN A 207 21.22 -10.11 -3.88
N PHE A 208 19.90 -10.34 -3.81
CA PHE A 208 19.15 -11.07 -4.83
C PHE A 208 19.29 -10.43 -6.21
N ASN A 209 19.02 -9.13 -6.31
CA ASN A 209 19.13 -8.40 -7.58
C ASN A 209 20.56 -8.39 -8.14
N VAL A 210 21.59 -8.32 -7.29
CA VAL A 210 22.99 -8.42 -7.70
C VAL A 210 23.29 -9.80 -8.30
N LEU A 211 22.86 -10.88 -7.65
CA LEU A 211 23.04 -12.25 -8.17
C LEU A 211 22.31 -12.46 -9.50
N LYS A 212 21.13 -11.83 -9.66
CA LYS A 212 20.35 -11.86 -10.91
C LYS A 212 20.88 -10.93 -12.01
N LYS A 213 21.78 -10.02 -11.67
CA LYS A 213 22.33 -8.98 -12.56
C LYS A 213 21.26 -8.06 -13.17
N GLU A 214 20.07 -8.03 -12.56
CA GLU A 214 18.95 -7.19 -12.94
C GLU A 214 18.02 -7.02 -11.73
N VAL A 215 17.20 -5.96 -11.71
CA VAL A 215 16.21 -5.77 -10.63
C VAL A 215 15.01 -6.68 -10.90
N ARG A 216 14.87 -7.73 -10.08
CA ARG A 216 13.76 -8.70 -10.13
C ARG A 216 12.81 -8.60 -8.94
N VAL A 217 13.29 -8.00 -7.85
CA VAL A 217 12.50 -7.74 -6.65
C VAL A 217 12.72 -6.32 -6.21
N ALA A 218 11.64 -5.65 -5.83
CA ALA A 218 11.69 -4.32 -5.24
C ALA A 218 10.99 -4.34 -3.89
N TYR A 219 11.57 -3.66 -2.90
CA TYR A 219 10.92 -3.47 -1.60
C TYR A 219 10.33 -2.07 -1.50
N THR A 220 9.29 -1.95 -0.68
CA THR A 220 8.81 -0.67 -0.15
C THR A 220 8.32 -0.84 1.28
N PHE A 221 8.47 0.21 2.07
CA PHE A 221 8.06 0.26 3.47
C PHE A 221 7.19 1.49 3.71
N ASP A 222 6.00 1.27 4.26
CA ASP A 222 5.12 2.32 4.73
C ASP A 222 5.55 2.81 6.13
N ALA A 223 4.66 3.51 6.84
CA ALA A 223 4.87 3.88 8.24
C ALA A 223 4.77 2.66 9.19
N GLY A 224 5.71 1.72 9.08
CA GLY A 224 5.88 0.52 9.90
C GLY A 224 7.00 -0.39 9.38
N PRO A 225 7.35 -1.47 10.11
CA PRO A 225 8.50 -2.31 9.77
C PRO A 225 8.21 -3.39 8.72
N ASN A 226 6.94 -3.59 8.35
CA ASN A 226 6.53 -4.63 7.41
C ASN A 226 6.98 -4.29 6.00
N ALA A 227 7.66 -5.25 5.36
CA ALA A 227 8.15 -5.09 4.00
C ALA A 227 7.06 -5.49 3.00
N CYS A 228 6.83 -4.66 2.00
CA CYS A 228 6.05 -5.00 0.83
C CYS A 228 7.01 -5.20 -0.34
N LEU A 229 7.04 -6.41 -0.89
CA LEU A 229 7.87 -6.77 -2.03
C LEU A 229 7.02 -6.79 -3.29
N TYR A 230 7.48 -6.10 -4.34
CA TYR A 230 6.99 -6.26 -5.70
C TYR A 230 7.94 -7.13 -6.49
N LEU A 231 7.39 -8.01 -7.33
CA LEU A 231 8.10 -8.94 -8.19
C LEU A 231 7.14 -9.47 -9.26
N LEU A 232 7.68 -10.18 -10.24
CA LEU A 232 6.86 -10.90 -11.22
C LEU A 232 6.60 -12.33 -10.74
N GLU A 233 5.49 -12.91 -11.21
CA GLU A 233 5.04 -14.26 -10.87
C GLU A 233 6.12 -15.33 -11.02
N LYS A 234 6.91 -15.26 -12.09
CA LYS A 234 8.02 -16.18 -12.35
C LYS A 234 9.08 -16.20 -11.24
N ASP A 235 9.22 -15.11 -10.49
CA ASP A 235 10.27 -14.95 -9.47
C ASP A 235 9.76 -15.31 -8.06
N VAL A 236 8.45 -15.52 -7.87
CA VAL A 236 7.84 -15.83 -6.56
C VAL A 236 8.47 -17.06 -5.88
N PRO A 237 8.63 -18.22 -6.55
CA PRO A 237 9.18 -19.41 -5.88
C PRO A 237 10.60 -19.18 -5.36
N GLU A 238 11.45 -18.57 -6.17
CA GLU A 238 12.84 -18.34 -5.79
C GLU A 238 12.97 -17.31 -4.65
N VAL A 239 12.18 -16.24 -4.72
CA VAL A 239 12.18 -15.21 -3.68
C VAL A 239 11.66 -15.75 -2.36
N LEU A 240 10.62 -16.59 -2.36
CA LEU A 240 10.13 -17.23 -1.15
C LEU A 240 11.15 -18.21 -0.57
N SER A 241 11.87 -18.96 -1.41
CA SER A 241 12.96 -19.82 -0.95
C SER A 241 14.06 -19.01 -0.24
N VAL A 242 14.46 -17.88 -0.84
CA VAL A 242 15.45 -16.96 -0.24
C VAL A 242 14.93 -16.35 1.07
N VAL A 243 13.67 -15.91 1.10
CA VAL A 243 13.02 -15.39 2.33
C VAL A 243 13.05 -16.45 3.44
N ASN A 244 12.69 -17.70 3.14
CA ASN A 244 12.70 -18.78 4.13
C ASN A 244 14.10 -19.14 4.62
N LYS A 245 15.13 -18.96 3.78
CA LYS A 245 16.53 -19.16 4.17
C LYS A 245 17.07 -18.02 5.04
N VAL A 246 16.73 -16.77 4.71
CA VAL A 246 17.19 -15.59 5.45
C VAL A 246 16.40 -15.40 6.74
N PHE A 247 15.11 -15.74 6.75
CA PHE A 247 14.20 -15.62 7.88
C PHE A 247 13.54 -16.97 8.22
N PRO A 248 14.33 -17.97 8.63
CA PRO A 248 13.81 -19.29 8.98
C PRO A 248 12.70 -19.19 10.02
N ASN A 249 11.65 -20.01 9.83
CA ASN A 249 10.47 -19.99 10.68
C ASN A 249 9.97 -21.40 10.97
N ASP A 250 9.69 -21.68 12.24
CA ASP A 250 9.23 -23.00 12.67
C ASP A 250 7.81 -23.29 12.18
N LYS A 251 7.07 -22.25 11.75
CA LYS A 251 5.71 -22.37 11.20
C LYS A 251 5.67 -22.50 9.69
N LEU A 252 6.78 -22.75 9.00
CA LEU A 252 6.79 -22.82 7.53
C LEU A 252 5.76 -23.82 6.97
N GLY A 253 5.53 -24.94 7.66
CA GLY A 253 4.51 -25.94 7.28
C GLY A 253 3.07 -25.60 7.71
N ASP A 254 2.85 -24.50 8.41
CA ASP A 254 1.52 -24.03 8.82
C ASP A 254 0.86 -23.24 7.66
N PRO A 255 -0.35 -23.63 7.19
CA PRO A 255 -1.08 -22.87 6.17
C PRO A 255 -1.34 -21.41 6.54
N GLU A 256 -1.34 -21.07 7.84
CA GLU A 256 -1.49 -19.70 8.32
C GLU A 256 -0.19 -18.89 8.29
N TYR A 257 0.95 -19.51 7.95
CA TYR A 257 2.21 -18.79 7.82
C TYR A 257 2.34 -18.10 6.46
N ILE A 258 1.98 -18.76 5.35
CA ILE A 258 1.95 -18.13 4.01
C ILE A 258 0.50 -18.06 3.54
N LYS A 259 -0.08 -16.86 3.60
CA LYS A 259 -1.48 -16.59 3.28
C LYS A 259 -1.63 -16.07 1.85
N GLY A 260 -2.82 -16.25 1.27
CA GLY A 260 -3.21 -15.67 -0.02
C GLY A 260 -3.07 -16.66 -1.17
N ILE A 261 -2.38 -16.27 -2.24
CA ILE A 261 -2.13 -17.14 -3.40
C ILE A 261 -1.24 -18.31 -2.96
N ALA A 262 -1.76 -19.54 -3.13
CA ALA A 262 -1.07 -20.76 -2.74
C ALA A 262 0.27 -20.92 -3.48
N VAL A 263 1.26 -21.45 -2.78
CA VAL A 263 2.59 -21.78 -3.30
C VAL A 263 2.93 -23.18 -2.81
N ASP A 264 3.41 -24.03 -3.72
CA ASP A 264 3.91 -25.35 -3.33
C ASP A 264 5.31 -25.22 -2.71
N LEU A 265 5.38 -25.42 -1.40
CA LEU A 265 6.62 -25.35 -0.64
C LEU A 265 7.61 -26.47 -1.02
N ALA A 266 7.11 -27.62 -1.48
CA ALA A 266 7.95 -28.74 -1.86
C ALA A 266 8.64 -28.53 -3.21
N GLU A 267 8.10 -27.65 -4.05
CA GLU A 267 8.64 -27.32 -5.38
C GLU A 267 9.53 -26.06 -5.37
N LEU A 268 9.76 -25.44 -4.22
CA LEU A 268 10.64 -24.27 -4.14
C LEU A 268 12.07 -24.65 -4.55
N PRO A 269 12.73 -23.83 -5.39
CA PRO A 269 14.12 -24.06 -5.74
C PRO A 269 15.01 -23.90 -4.51
N VAL A 270 16.20 -24.50 -4.52
CA VAL A 270 17.17 -24.30 -3.45
C VAL A 270 17.71 -22.87 -3.52
N ALA A 271 17.59 -22.13 -2.42
CA ALA A 271 18.14 -20.78 -2.32
C ALA A 271 19.68 -20.79 -2.31
N ASP A 272 20.27 -19.86 -3.06
CA ASP A 272 21.71 -19.67 -3.22
C ASP A 272 22.45 -19.65 -1.87
N GLU A 273 23.61 -20.31 -1.79
CA GLU A 273 24.45 -20.42 -0.59
C GLU A 273 24.96 -19.08 -0.07
N ALA A 274 25.00 -18.04 -0.91
CA ALA A 274 25.39 -16.70 -0.50
C ALA A 274 24.44 -16.07 0.53
N PHE A 275 23.18 -16.53 0.61
CA PHE A 275 22.23 -16.03 1.61
C PHE A 275 22.42 -16.72 2.97
N THR A 276 22.49 -15.92 4.02
CA THR A 276 22.62 -16.39 5.41
C THR A 276 21.42 -16.01 6.26
N ALA A 277 21.15 -16.83 7.27
CA ALA A 277 20.06 -16.57 8.21
C ALA A 277 20.33 -15.31 9.03
N SER A 278 19.37 -14.38 9.05
CA SER A 278 19.38 -13.19 9.91
C SER A 278 18.86 -13.50 11.32
N GLY A 279 18.04 -14.54 11.47
CA GLY A 279 17.51 -15.01 12.75
C GLY A 279 16.22 -15.81 12.59
N ASN A 280 15.90 -16.62 13.60
CA ASN A 280 14.71 -17.48 13.59
C ASN A 280 13.46 -16.71 14.01
N ASN A 281 12.32 -17.05 13.38
CA ASN A 281 10.98 -16.57 13.74
C ASN A 281 10.83 -15.04 13.74
N LEU A 282 11.60 -14.33 12.91
CA LEU A 282 11.55 -12.86 12.80
C LEU A 282 10.33 -12.35 12.02
N LEU A 283 9.70 -13.22 11.22
CA LEU A 283 8.46 -12.93 10.50
C LEU A 283 7.29 -13.62 11.21
N LYS A 284 6.20 -12.89 11.43
CA LYS A 284 4.96 -13.44 11.99
C LYS A 284 4.21 -14.31 10.98
N TYR A 285 4.09 -13.83 9.74
CA TYR A 285 3.52 -14.51 8.59
C TYR A 285 3.85 -13.74 7.30
N ILE A 286 3.55 -14.33 6.17
CA ILE A 286 3.74 -13.81 4.81
C ILE A 286 2.37 -13.73 4.13
N ILE A 287 2.12 -12.69 3.36
CA ILE A 287 0.95 -12.60 2.47
C ILE A 287 1.45 -12.60 1.03
N ASN A 288 1.07 -13.58 0.23
CA ASN A 288 1.28 -13.62 -1.21
C ASN A 288 0.00 -13.18 -1.93
N THR A 289 0.04 -12.10 -2.69
CA THR A 289 -1.12 -11.55 -3.39
C THR A 289 -0.75 -10.96 -4.74
N LYS A 290 -1.73 -10.41 -5.44
CA LYS A 290 -1.60 -9.78 -6.76
C LYS A 290 -2.32 -8.43 -6.79
N VAL A 291 -2.17 -7.73 -7.90
CA VAL A 291 -2.90 -6.48 -8.16
C VAL A 291 -4.41 -6.75 -8.06
N GLY A 292 -5.08 -5.95 -7.23
CA GLY A 292 -6.46 -6.19 -6.83
C GLY A 292 -7.48 -5.37 -7.59
N GLU A 293 -8.72 -5.84 -7.54
CA GLU A 293 -9.88 -5.09 -7.97
C GLU A 293 -10.23 -3.95 -7.00
N GLY A 294 -11.11 -3.05 -7.43
CA GLY A 294 -11.63 -1.97 -6.59
C GLY A 294 -12.70 -2.47 -5.61
N PRO A 295 -13.33 -1.55 -4.86
CA PRO A 295 -14.42 -1.90 -3.95
C PRO A 295 -15.57 -2.61 -4.68
N LYS A 296 -16.17 -3.59 -4.02
CA LYS A 296 -17.32 -4.34 -4.54
C LYS A 296 -18.49 -4.26 -3.57
N ARG A 297 -19.70 -4.22 -4.13
CA ARG A 297 -20.92 -4.47 -3.36
C ARG A 297 -21.06 -5.98 -3.20
N ILE A 298 -21.41 -6.42 -1.99
CA ILE A 298 -21.77 -7.80 -1.70
C ILE A 298 -23.31 -7.85 -1.73
N ASP A 299 -23.86 -8.82 -2.45
CA ASP A 299 -25.30 -9.06 -2.56
C ASP A 299 -25.82 -10.00 -1.46
#